data_AF-A0A7S0CGI9-F1
#
_entry.id   AF-A0A7S0CGI9-F1
#
_cell.length_a   1.000
_cell.length_b   1.000
_cell.length_c   1.000
_cell.angle_alpha   90.00
_cell.angle_beta   90.00
_cell.angle_gamma   90.00
#
_symmetry.space_group_name_H-M   'P 1'
#
loop_
_entity.id
_entity.type
_entity.pdbx_description
1 polymer ?
#
loop_
_entity_poly.entity_id
_entity_poly.type
_entity_poly.pdbx_seq_one_letter_code
_entity_poly.pdbx_strand_id
1 'polypeptide(L)'
;MSLKMEIRRRRKRLLEEFAARNFDNDVFSIPPPQPPKVGMNMNDLALVQLPSDKSLCPLCKQSIVNPVAATSGYVFCYRCIVMHVRQHGTCPISGMSCSESRIIPLYETSAITR
;
A
#
# COMPACT_ATOMS: atom_id res chain seq x y z
N MET A 1 7.73 -16.73 -49.01
CA MET A 1 8.70 -17.12 -47.94
C MET A 1 7.90 -17.46 -46.67
N SER A 2 8.14 -18.62 -46.05
CA SER A 2 7.22 -19.20 -45.05
C SER A 2 7.29 -18.49 -43.67
N LEU A 3 6.14 -18.18 -43.07
CA LEU A 3 5.96 -17.57 -41.73
C LEU A 3 6.78 -18.27 -40.62
N LYS A 4 6.97 -19.59 -40.74
CA LYS A 4 7.80 -20.39 -39.82
C LYS A 4 9.27 -19.95 -39.85
N MET A 5 9.80 -19.55 -41.00
CA MET A 5 11.17 -19.02 -41.12
C MET A 5 11.29 -17.64 -40.49
N GLU A 6 10.26 -16.79 -40.63
CA GLU A 6 10.24 -15.46 -40.04
C GLU A 6 10.20 -15.51 -38.51
N ILE A 7 9.37 -16.39 -37.94
CA ILE A 7 9.32 -16.65 -36.49
C ILE A 7 10.69 -17.15 -35.98
N ARG A 8 11.34 -18.07 -36.70
CA ARG A 8 12.68 -18.57 -36.34
C ARG A 8 13.73 -17.46 -36.38
N ARG A 9 13.70 -16.60 -37.40
CA ARG A 9 14.62 -15.44 -37.52
C ARG A 9 14.40 -14.42 -36.40
N ARG A 10 13.15 -14.13 -36.04
CA ARG A 10 12.82 -13.20 -34.95
C ARG A 10 13.23 -13.75 -33.59
N ARG A 11 13.00 -15.04 -33.33
CA ARG A 11 13.45 -15.71 -32.10
C ARG A 11 14.98 -15.68 -31.97
N LYS A 12 15.71 -15.93 -33.06
CA LYS A 12 17.18 -15.90 -33.05
C LYS A 12 17.71 -14.50 -32.69
N ARG A 13 17.16 -13.44 -33.31
CA ARG A 13 17.52 -12.05 -32.98
C ARG A 13 17.26 -11.69 -31.52
N LEU A 14 16.09 -12.04 -30.99
CA LEU A 14 15.77 -11.75 -29.59
C LEU A 14 16.70 -12.48 -28.60
N LEU A 15 17.12 -13.71 -28.92
CA LEU A 15 18.07 -14.45 -28.09
C LEU A 15 19.48 -13.84 -28.16
N GLU A 16 19.92 -13.41 -29.34
CA GLU A 16 21.20 -12.71 -29.52
C GLU A 16 21.20 -11.35 -28.80
N GLU A 17 20.12 -10.57 -28.91
CA GLU A 17 19.93 -9.31 -28.18
C GLU A 17 19.87 -9.51 -26.66
N PHE A 18 19.25 -10.59 -26.19
CA PHE A 18 19.22 -10.92 -24.76
C PHE A 18 20.61 -11.34 -24.26
N ALA A 19 21.34 -12.15 -25.02
CA ALA A 19 22.68 -12.61 -24.67
C ALA A 19 23.72 -11.47 -24.71
N ALA A 20 23.54 -10.47 -25.58
CA ALA A 20 24.42 -9.30 -25.69
C ALA A 20 24.17 -8.22 -24.62
N ARG A 21 23.09 -8.32 -23.83
CA ARG A 21 22.85 -7.39 -22.72
C ARG A 21 23.79 -7.70 -21.55
N ASN A 22 24.72 -6.78 -21.29
CA ASN A 22 25.53 -6.77 -20.07
C ASN A 22 24.68 -6.28 -18.91
N PHE A 23 24.00 -7.21 -18.22
CA PHE A 23 23.09 -6.92 -17.11
C PHE A 23 23.76 -6.15 -15.95
N ASP A 24 25.08 -6.26 -15.81
CA ASP A 24 25.84 -5.59 -14.76
C ASP A 24 25.89 -4.06 -14.90
N ASN A 25 25.87 -3.50 -16.12
CA ASN A 25 26.04 -2.05 -16.30
C ASN A 25 24.75 -1.23 -16.06
N ASP A 26 23.58 -1.85 -16.16
CA ASP A 26 22.29 -1.15 -16.00
C ASP A 26 21.80 -1.10 -14.54
N VAL A 27 22.25 -2.03 -13.67
CA VAL A 27 21.75 -2.09 -12.28
C VAL A 27 22.46 -1.09 -11.35
N PHE A 28 23.74 -0.79 -11.60
CA PHE A 28 24.50 0.19 -10.78
C PHE A 28 24.30 1.65 -11.19
N SER A 29 23.51 1.92 -12.23
CA SER A 29 23.27 3.27 -12.75
C SER A 29 22.06 3.98 -12.13
N ILE A 30 21.23 3.26 -11.36
CA ILE A 30 20.07 3.86 -10.68
C ILE A 30 20.52 4.39 -9.31
N PRO A 31 20.48 5.71 -9.06
CA PRO A 31 20.81 6.24 -7.74
C PRO A 31 19.83 5.67 -6.70
N PRO A 32 20.30 5.40 -5.46
CA PRO A 32 19.43 4.89 -4.41
C PRO A 32 18.22 5.83 -4.25
N PRO A 33 17.00 5.29 -4.06
CA PRO A 33 15.83 6.13 -3.86
C PRO A 33 16.09 7.05 -2.68
N GLN A 34 15.72 8.33 -2.83
CA GLN A 34 15.85 9.28 -1.73
C GLN A 34 15.10 8.74 -0.51
N PRO A 35 15.67 8.83 0.70
CA PRO A 35 14.98 8.40 1.90
C PRO A 35 13.64 9.14 1.99
N PRO A 36 12.57 8.46 2.41
CA PRO A 36 11.27 9.11 2.56
C PRO A 36 11.43 10.32 3.49
N LYS A 37 10.92 11.47 3.07
CA LYS A 37 10.84 12.65 3.92
C LYS A 37 9.86 12.34 5.04
N VAL A 38 10.35 11.87 6.18
CA VAL A 38 9.54 11.65 7.39
C VAL A 38 9.21 13.01 7.98
N GLY A 39 8.23 13.70 7.39
CA GLY A 39 7.60 14.87 7.99
C GLY A 39 6.63 14.41 9.06
N MET A 40 7.13 13.92 10.18
CA MET A 40 6.32 13.68 11.38
C MET A 40 6.76 14.66 12.46
N ASN A 41 6.12 15.81 12.48
CA ASN A 41 6.00 16.66 13.65
C ASN A 41 5.31 15.87 14.78
N MET A 42 6.10 15.39 15.75
CA MET A 42 5.62 14.61 16.90
C MET A 42 4.61 15.34 17.80
N ASN A 43 4.42 16.65 17.58
CA ASN A 43 3.62 17.52 18.44
C ASN A 43 2.21 17.82 17.89
N ASP A 44 1.89 17.45 16.65
CA ASP A 44 0.54 17.63 16.06
C ASP A 44 -0.26 16.31 15.98
N LEU A 45 0.18 15.27 16.70
CA LEU A 45 -0.48 13.98 16.62
C LEU A 45 -1.84 14.00 17.31
N ALA A 46 -2.89 13.80 16.51
CA ALA A 46 -4.06 13.08 16.98
C ALA A 46 -3.58 11.69 17.46
N LEU A 47 -3.35 11.56 18.77
CA LEU A 47 -2.87 10.34 19.44
C LEU A 47 -4.06 9.60 20.06
N VAL A 48 -4.97 9.10 19.23
CA VAL A 48 -5.97 8.17 19.75
C VAL A 48 -5.23 6.94 20.28
N GLN A 49 -5.29 6.70 21.59
CA GLN A 49 -4.67 5.54 22.20
C GLN A 49 -5.29 4.25 21.65
N LEU A 50 -4.44 3.30 21.28
CA LEU A 50 -4.86 1.98 20.84
C LEU A 50 -5.55 1.23 21.99
N PRO A 51 -6.71 0.59 21.74
CA PRO A 51 -7.30 -0.33 22.71
C PRO A 51 -6.38 -1.53 22.96
N SER A 52 -6.46 -2.12 24.15
CA SER A 52 -5.72 -3.36 24.46
C SER A 52 -6.20 -4.54 23.62
N ASP A 53 -7.50 -4.58 23.30
CA ASP A 53 -8.10 -5.57 22.42
C ASP A 53 -8.07 -5.10 20.96
N LYS A 54 -7.40 -5.89 20.10
CA LYS A 54 -7.22 -5.59 18.68
C LYS A 54 -8.51 -5.71 17.86
N SER A 55 -9.56 -6.34 18.41
CA SER A 55 -10.87 -6.45 17.77
C SER A 55 -11.70 -5.16 17.90
N LEU A 56 -11.26 -4.21 18.74
CA LEU A 56 -11.95 -2.95 18.99
C LEU A 56 -11.41 -1.82 18.11
N CYS A 57 -12.34 -1.01 17.59
CA CYS A 57 -12.03 0.19 16.84
C CYS A 57 -11.41 1.24 17.75
N PRO A 58 -10.26 1.84 17.40
CA PRO A 58 -9.62 2.86 18.23
C PRO A 58 -10.45 4.12 18.42
N LEU A 59 -11.37 4.45 17.49
CA LEU A 59 -12.18 5.66 17.53
C LEU A 59 -13.45 5.50 18.38
N CYS A 60 -14.25 4.46 18.14
CA CYS A 60 -15.50 4.25 18.87
C CYS A 60 -15.38 3.28 20.07
N LYS A 61 -14.24 2.60 20.22
CA LYS A 61 -13.96 1.60 21.26
C LYS A 61 -14.93 0.40 21.28
N GLN A 62 -15.65 0.17 20.18
CA GLN A 62 -16.54 -0.96 19.97
C GLN A 62 -15.92 -1.97 18.99
N SER A 63 -16.49 -3.17 18.88
CA SER A 63 -16.06 -4.16 17.89
C SER A 63 -16.05 -3.56 16.48
N ILE A 64 -15.02 -3.90 15.71
CA ILE A 64 -14.86 -3.35 14.36
C ILE A 64 -15.95 -3.91 13.44
N VAL A 65 -16.74 -3.00 12.85
CA VAL A 65 -17.75 -3.32 11.83
C VAL A 65 -17.30 -2.72 10.50
N ASN A 66 -17.32 -3.54 9.44
CA ASN A 66 -16.77 -3.20 8.13
C ASN A 66 -15.33 -2.67 8.26
N PRO A 67 -14.36 -3.56 8.54
CA PRO A 67 -12.99 -3.16 8.82
C PRO A 67 -12.37 -2.46 7.61
N VAL A 68 -11.67 -1.35 7.88
CA VAL A 68 -10.98 -0.56 6.87
C VAL A 68 -9.61 -0.18 7.40
N ALA A 69 -8.59 -0.37 6.58
CA ALA A 69 -7.24 0.08 6.85
C ALA A 69 -7.05 1.54 6.37
N ALA A 70 -6.48 2.38 7.24
CA ALA A 70 -5.95 3.68 6.84
C ALA A 70 -4.63 3.51 6.05
N THR A 71 -4.15 4.59 5.42
CA THR A 71 -2.85 4.62 4.70
C THR A 71 -1.67 4.16 5.59
N SER A 72 -1.83 4.30 6.91
CA SER A 72 -0.87 3.87 7.93
C SER A 72 -0.90 2.39 8.28
N GLY A 73 -1.90 1.64 7.83
CA GLY A 73 -2.12 0.24 8.19
C GLY A 73 -2.96 0.01 9.44
N TYR A 74 -3.32 1.05 10.20
CA TYR A 74 -4.25 0.91 11.34
C TYR A 74 -5.68 0.66 10.85
N VAL A 75 -6.40 -0.21 11.57
CA VAL A 75 -7.76 -0.65 11.20
C VAL A 75 -8.81 0.02 12.09
N PHE A 76 -9.89 0.46 11.45
CA PHE A 76 -11.03 1.12 12.08
C PHE A 76 -12.33 0.62 11.46
N CYS A 77 -13.47 0.98 12.05
CA CYS A 77 -14.76 0.87 11.36
C CYS A 77 -14.79 1.84 10.16
N TYR A 78 -15.37 1.42 9.03
CA TYR A 78 -15.54 2.26 7.84
C TYR A 78 -16.09 3.66 8.17
N ARG A 79 -17.22 3.73 8.88
CA ARG A 79 -17.87 5.01 9.21
C ARG A 79 -16.98 5.93 10.06
N CYS A 80 -16.24 5.35 11.00
CA CYS A 80 -15.38 6.11 11.92
C CYS A 80 -14.20 6.76 11.19
N ILE A 81 -13.48 5.99 10.38
CA ILE A 81 -12.29 6.52 9.69
C ILE A 81 -12.66 7.49 8.57
N VAL A 82 -13.73 7.23 7.81
CA VAL A 82 -14.20 8.15 6.76
C VAL A 82 -14.57 9.51 7.34
N MET A 83 -15.31 9.54 8.46
CA MET A 83 -15.66 10.80 9.12
C MET A 83 -14.41 11.58 9.57
N HIS A 84 -13.44 10.89 10.19
CA HIS A 84 -12.22 11.53 10.67
C HIS A 84 -11.38 12.09 9.51
N VAL A 85 -11.16 11.28 8.47
CA VAL A 85 -10.38 11.64 7.29
C VAL A 85 -11.01 12.81 6.52
N ARG A 86 -12.35 12.86 6.40
CA ARG A 86 -13.02 14.01 5.77
C ARG A 86 -12.82 15.33 6.53
N GLN A 87 -12.67 15.26 7.84
CA GLN A 87 -12.50 16.45 8.69
C GLN A 87 -11.03 16.86 8.83
N HIS A 88 -10.11 15.92 8.96
CA HIS A 88 -8.72 16.18 9.35
C HIS A 88 -7.71 15.87 8.23
N GLY A 89 -8.07 15.03 7.26
CA GLY A 89 -7.16 14.60 6.18
C GLY A 89 -5.98 13.74 6.65
N THR A 90 -6.03 13.20 7.87
CA THR A 90 -4.93 12.46 8.51
C THR A 90 -5.41 11.18 9.18
N CYS A 91 -4.48 10.30 9.53
CA CYS A 91 -4.75 9.12 10.35
C CYS A 91 -4.80 9.51 11.83
N PRO A 92 -5.85 9.11 12.58
CA PRO A 92 -6.02 9.47 13.99
C PRO A 92 -5.06 8.79 14.98
N ILE A 93 -4.11 7.99 14.52
CA ILE A 93 -3.09 7.34 15.37
C ILE A 93 -1.68 7.78 14.98
N SER A 94 -1.36 7.78 13.69
CA SER A 94 -0.01 8.12 13.22
C SER A 94 0.16 9.56 12.77
N GLY A 95 -0.94 10.33 12.64
CA GLY A 95 -0.93 11.67 12.04
C GLY A 95 -0.61 11.71 10.54
N MET A 96 -0.34 10.57 9.89
CA MET A 96 0.01 10.53 8.47
C MET A 96 -1.14 11.02 7.60
N SER A 97 -0.83 11.78 6.54
CA SER A 97 -1.80 12.21 5.53
C SER A 97 -2.59 11.00 5.01
N CYS A 98 -3.90 11.05 5.11
CA CYS A 98 -4.79 9.98 4.73
C CYS A 98 -6.00 10.59 4.03
N SER A 99 -6.23 10.22 2.78
CA SER A 99 -7.40 10.63 2.01
C SER A 99 -8.42 9.49 1.94
N GLU A 100 -9.69 9.82 1.70
CA GLU A 100 -10.77 8.81 1.59
C GLU A 100 -10.55 7.86 0.40
N SER A 101 -9.85 8.30 -0.65
CA SER A 101 -9.44 7.43 -1.77
C SER A 101 -8.35 6.43 -1.41
N ARG A 102 -7.66 6.62 -0.27
CA ARG A 102 -6.53 5.78 0.18
C ARG A 102 -6.87 4.88 1.36
N ILE A 103 -8.12 4.90 1.82
CA ILE A 103 -8.58 3.90 2.78
C ILE A 103 -8.96 2.61 2.04
N ILE A 104 -8.57 1.47 2.58
CA ILE A 104 -8.73 0.17 1.92
C ILE A 104 -9.69 -0.68 2.76
N PRO A 105 -10.89 -1.04 2.24
CA PRO A 105 -11.75 -2.01 2.90
C PRO A 105 -11.05 -3.35 3.03
N LEU A 106 -11.16 -3.95 4.21
CA LEU A 106 -10.66 -5.30 4.48
C LEU A 106 -11.84 -6.26 4.40
N TYR A 107 -11.74 -7.24 3.52
CA TYR A 107 -12.71 -8.32 3.42
C TYR A 107 -12.06 -9.58 3.96
N GLU A 108 -12.63 -10.14 5.01
CA GLU A 108 -12.13 -11.38 5.59
C GLU A 108 -12.69 -12.58 4.80
N THR A 109 -11.83 -13.30 4.08
CA THR A 109 -12.23 -14.49 3.32
C THR A 109 -12.55 -15.69 4.21
N SER A 110 -12.00 -15.71 5.44
CA SER A 110 -12.17 -16.79 6.42
C SER A 110 -13.47 -16.72 7.22
N ALA A 111 -14.24 -15.62 7.12
CA ALA A 111 -15.52 -15.45 7.80
C ALA A 111 -16.69 -16.17 7.11
N ILE A 112 -16.48 -16.75 5.92
CA ILE A 112 -17.51 -17.48 5.16
C ILE A 112 -17.80 -18.87 5.77
N THR A 113 -17.04 -19.30 6.79
CA THR A 113 -17.20 -20.64 7.42
C THR A 113 -17.40 -20.59 8.94
N ARG A 114 -18.24 -19.69 9.44
CA ARG A 114 -18.73 -19.75 10.82
C ARG A 114 -20.25 -19.63 10.87
#